data_AF-A0A1F4UKJ9-F1
#
_entry.id   AF-A0A1F4UKJ9-F1
#
_cell.length_a   1.000
_cell.length_b   1.000
_cell.length_c   1.000
_cell.angle_alpha   90.00
_cell.angle_beta   90.00
_cell.angle_gamma   90.00
#
_symmetry.space_group_name_H-M   'P 1'
#
loop_
_entity.id
_entity.type
_entity.pdbx_description
1 polymer ?
#
loop_
_entity_poly.entity_id
_entity_poly.type
_entity_poly.pdbx_seq_one_letter_code
_entity_poly.pdbx_strand_id
1 'polypeptide(L)' 'MEDISKGSTNTPVTDDTTKPVQDTQVIEQATNPEDLDSMWLRWKCLNCGFVYEGVQELKKCPKCGNENPDLFTDVD' A
#
# COMPACT_ATOMS: atom_id res chain seq x y z
N MET A 1 48.89 -16.06 -34.27
CA MET A 1 47.84 -15.04 -34.17
C MET A 1 46.69 -15.75 -33.49
N GLU A 2 46.51 -15.44 -32.21
CA GLU A 2 45.48 -15.92 -31.27
C GLU A 2 44.11 -16.17 -31.95
N ASP A 3 43.30 -17.14 -31.51
CA ASP A 3 42.35 -16.91 -30.42
C ASP A 3 42.02 -18.16 -29.59
N ILE A 4 41.98 -17.94 -28.28
CA ILE A 4 41.56 -18.85 -27.22
C ILE A 4 40.10 -18.52 -26.89
N SER A 5 39.23 -19.51 -26.86
CA SER A 5 38.03 -19.47 -26.00
C SER A 5 37.63 -20.86 -25.55
N LYS A 6 37.86 -21.08 -24.25
CA LYS A 6 37.44 -22.22 -23.45
C LYS A 6 36.03 -21.96 -22.90
N GLY A 7 35.32 -23.03 -22.53
CA GLY A 7 34.20 -22.98 -21.57
C GLY A 7 32.94 -23.63 -22.13
N SER A 8 32.87 -24.95 -22.18
CA SER A 8 32.36 -25.82 -21.09
C SER A 8 30.83 -25.92 -21.07
N THR A 9 30.37 -26.93 -21.80
CA THR A 9 29.10 -27.65 -21.67
C THR A 9 28.71 -27.89 -20.22
N ASN A 10 27.46 -27.59 -19.88
CA ASN A 10 26.69 -28.37 -18.90
C ASN A 10 25.22 -28.44 -19.35
N THR A 11 24.81 -29.63 -19.74
CA THR A 11 23.42 -30.13 -19.78
C THR A 11 23.25 -31.08 -18.57
N PRO A 12 22.09 -31.73 -18.37
CA PRO A 12 20.69 -31.31 -18.20
C PRO A 12 20.18 -31.75 -16.78
N VAL A 13 18.84 -31.81 -16.58
CA VAL A 13 18.05 -32.36 -15.43
C VAL A 13 17.63 -31.32 -14.37
N THR A 14 16.41 -31.26 -13.84
CA THR A 14 15.23 -32.15 -13.82
C THR A 14 14.03 -31.36 -13.28
N ASP A 15 12.83 -31.78 -13.69
CA ASP A 15 11.60 -31.87 -12.88
C ASP A 15 11.09 -30.62 -12.14
N ASP A 16 9.91 -30.13 -12.55
CA ASP A 16 8.71 -30.22 -11.71
C ASP A 16 7.57 -29.41 -12.33
N THR A 17 6.55 -30.12 -12.81
CA THR A 17 5.14 -29.77 -12.65
C THR A 17 4.79 -28.27 -12.66
N THR A 18 4.79 -27.62 -13.83
CA THR A 18 3.90 -26.47 -14.02
C THR A 18 2.47 -27.00 -14.12
N LYS A 19 1.83 -27.21 -12.97
CA LYS A 19 0.38 -27.21 -12.83
C LYS A 19 -0.08 -25.75 -12.91
N PRO A 20 -0.75 -25.30 -13.97
CA PRO A 20 -1.42 -24.02 -13.95
C PRO A 20 -2.87 -24.28 -13.58
N VAL A 21 -3.21 -24.30 -12.29
CA VAL A 21 -4.56 -24.00 -11.75
C VAL A 21 -4.60 -24.38 -10.27
N GLN A 22 -4.23 -23.43 -9.43
CA GLN A 22 -4.75 -23.29 -8.07
C GLN A 22 -4.85 -21.78 -7.88
N ASP A 23 -5.93 -21.21 -7.40
CA ASP A 23 -7.26 -21.65 -7.09
C ASP A 23 -7.93 -20.28 -6.90
N THR A 24 -8.99 -20.02 -7.65
CA THR A 24 -9.79 -18.83 -7.41
C THR A 24 -10.41 -18.98 -6.03
N GLN A 25 -9.79 -18.38 -5.03
CA GLN A 25 -10.47 -17.96 -3.82
C GLN A 25 -10.30 -16.45 -3.73
N VAL A 26 -11.24 -15.82 -4.44
CA VAL A 26 -11.76 -14.49 -4.21
C VAL A 26 -11.55 -14.14 -2.73
N ILE A 27 -10.71 -13.14 -2.48
CA ILE A 27 -10.68 -12.46 -1.20
C ILE A 27 -12.04 -11.76 -1.13
N GLU A 28 -13.04 -12.46 -0.58
CA GLU A 28 -14.30 -11.90 -0.12
C GLU A 28 -13.98 -10.99 1.05
N GLN A 29 -13.29 -9.88 0.78
CA GLN A 29 -13.28 -8.75 1.67
C GLN A 29 -14.68 -8.16 1.56
N ALA A 30 -15.53 -8.59 2.49
CA ALA A 30 -16.81 -8.01 2.80
C ALA A 30 -16.63 -6.51 3.01
N THR A 31 -16.70 -5.74 1.93
CA THR A 31 -17.04 -4.34 1.96
C THR A 31 -18.55 -4.29 2.14
N ASN A 32 -19.00 -4.53 3.37
CA ASN A 32 -20.32 -4.08 3.78
C ASN A 32 -20.36 -2.57 3.47
N PRO A 33 -21.22 -2.09 2.56
CA PRO A 33 -21.27 -0.68 2.19
C PRO A 33 -21.73 0.22 3.35
N GLU A 34 -22.15 -0.37 4.47
CA GLU A 34 -22.61 0.32 5.67
C GLU A 34 -21.48 0.71 6.64
N ASP A 35 -20.24 0.25 6.43
CA ASP A 35 -19.07 0.65 7.25
C ASP A 35 -18.24 1.76 6.58
N LEU A 36 -18.53 2.13 5.33
CA LEU A 36 -17.79 3.15 4.57
C LEU A 36 -17.95 4.56 5.18
N ASP A 37 -19.08 4.84 5.83
CA ASP A 37 -19.30 6.09 6.54
C ASP A 37 -18.59 6.12 7.91
N SER A 38 -18.45 4.96 8.58
CA SER A 38 -17.79 4.85 9.90
C SER A 38 -16.28 5.07 9.84
N MET A 39 -15.67 4.88 8.68
CA MET A 39 -14.24 5.05 8.46
C MET A 39 -13.86 6.48 8.02
N TRP A 40 -14.84 7.38 7.83
CA TRP A 40 -14.59 8.76 7.44
C TRP A 40 -14.21 9.61 8.65
N LEU A 41 -12.92 9.92 8.80
CA LEU A 41 -12.42 10.74 9.89
C LEU A 41 -12.36 12.20 9.48
N ARG A 42 -12.71 13.10 10.41
CA ARG A 42 -12.61 14.54 10.21
C ARG A 42 -11.62 15.16 11.18
N TRP A 43 -10.57 15.76 10.65
CA TRP A 43 -9.39 16.19 11.41
C TRP A 43 -9.19 17.70 11.26
N LYS A 44 -9.20 18.42 12.37
CA LYS A 44 -8.96 19.87 12.42
C LYS A 44 -7.58 20.20 12.94
N CYS A 45 -6.82 20.92 12.13
CA CYS A 45 -5.55 21.49 12.53
C CYS A 45 -5.78 22.65 13.50
N LEU A 46 -5.33 22.53 14.74
CA LEU A 46 -5.37 23.57 15.77
C LEU A 46 -4.41 24.73 15.47
N ASN A 47 -3.39 24.51 14.65
CA ASN A 47 -2.44 25.57 14.27
C ASN A 47 -3.04 26.61 13.29
N CYS A 48 -3.92 26.19 12.38
CA CYS A 48 -4.45 27.08 11.33
C CYS A 48 -5.98 27.00 11.12
N GLY A 49 -6.66 26.09 11.80
CA GLY A 49 -8.10 25.84 11.67
C GLY A 49 -8.52 25.07 10.42
N PHE A 50 -7.60 24.47 9.65
CA PHE A 50 -7.95 23.64 8.50
C PHE A 50 -8.64 22.35 8.93
N VAL A 51 -9.73 21.99 8.25
CA VAL A 51 -10.44 20.72 8.48
C VAL A 51 -10.21 19.82 7.28
N TYR A 52 -9.68 18.64 7.52
CA TYR A 52 -9.55 17.55 6.55
C TYR A 52 -10.65 16.52 6.80
N GLU A 53 -11.21 15.97 5.73
CA GLU A 53 -12.24 14.93 5.77
C GLU A 53 -11.76 13.76 4.90
N GLY A 54 -11.48 12.61 5.51
CA GLY A 54 -10.94 11.46 4.80
C GLY A 54 -10.70 10.24 5.69
N VAL A 55 -10.44 9.10 5.06
CA VAL A 55 -10.22 7.81 5.74
C VAL A 55 -8.79 7.66 6.27
N GLN A 56 -7.94 8.65 6.04
CA GLN A 56 -6.50 8.58 6.25
C GLN A 56 -6.03 9.67 7.22
N GLU A 57 -5.15 9.28 8.12
CA GLU A 57 -4.46 10.21 9.00
C GLU A 57 -3.47 11.11 8.24
N LEU A 58 -3.48 12.42 8.52
CA LEU A 58 -2.46 13.33 7.97
C LEU A 58 -1.32 13.52 8.95
N LYS A 59 -0.10 13.23 8.47
CA LYS A 59 1.15 13.62 9.17
C LYS A 59 1.50 15.09 9.00
N LYS A 60 0.95 15.76 7.97
CA LYS A 60 1.24 17.16 7.64
C LYS A 60 -0.01 17.91 7.23
N CYS A 61 -0.21 19.10 7.76
CA CYS A 61 -1.32 19.96 7.40
C CYS A 61 -1.09 20.52 5.98
N PRO A 62 -2.01 20.31 5.03
CA PRO A 62 -1.85 20.81 3.66
C PRO A 62 -2.03 22.33 3.57
N LYS A 63 -2.63 22.97 4.59
CA LYS A 63 -2.88 24.41 4.60
C LYS A 63 -1.70 25.23 5.15
N CYS A 64 -1.16 24.83 6.29
CA CYS A 64 -0.07 25.57 6.95
C CYS A 64 1.27 24.84 6.96
N GLY A 65 1.32 23.59 6.51
CA GLY A 65 2.53 22.76 6.55
C GLY A 65 2.90 22.23 7.93
N ASN A 66 2.05 22.39 8.95
CA ASN A 66 2.30 21.88 10.30
C ASN A 66 2.49 20.35 10.27
N GLU A 67 3.58 19.88 10.85
CA GLU A 67 3.97 18.46 10.90
C GLU A 67 3.72 17.85 12.28
N ASN A 68 3.24 18.67 13.23
CA ASN A 68 3.02 18.24 14.61
C ASN A 68 1.65 17.57 14.73
N PRO A 69 1.58 16.24 14.95
CA PRO A 69 0.32 15.50 15.06
C PRO A 69 -0.50 15.91 16.29
N ASP A 70 0.14 16.45 17.33
CA ASP A 70 -0.52 16.93 18.56
C ASP A 70 -1.44 18.13 18.29
N LEU A 71 -1.19 18.87 17.20
CA LEU A 71 -2.01 19.99 16.76
C LEU A 71 -3.12 19.58 15.80
N PHE A 72 -3.51 18.31 15.77
CA PHE A 72 -4.68 17.82 15.06
C PHE A 72 -5.68 17.24 16.06
N THR A 73 -6.92 17.69 15.98
CA THR A 73 -8.03 17.16 16.76
C THR A 73 -9.06 16.54 15.84
N ASP A 74 -9.67 15.44 16.25
CA ASP A 74 -10.91 14.96 15.68
C ASP A 74 -12.02 16.02 15.80
N VAL A 75 -12.82 16.13 14.75
CA VAL A 75 -14.04 16.93 14.71
C VAL A 75 -15.18 15.95 14.52
N ASP A 76 -15.92 15.70 15.59
CA ASP A 76 -17.22 15.02 15.55
C ASP A 76 -18.24 15.84 14.72
#